data_AF-A0A484ME56-F1
#
_entry.id   AF-A0A484ME56-F1
#
_cell.length_a   1.000
_cell.length_b   1.000
_cell.length_c   1.000
_cell.angle_alpha   90.00
_cell.angle_beta   90.00
_cell.angle_gamma   90.00
#
_symmetry.space_group_name_H-M   'P 1'
#
loop_
_entity.id
_entity.type
_entity.pdbx_description
1 polymer ?
#
loop_
_entity_poly.entity_id
_entity_poly.type
_entity_poly.pdbx_seq_one_letter_code
_entity_poly.pdbx_strand_id
1 'polypeptide(L)'
;MPVSHCVKSLGSVEASVAGLSYIFHTSADSNGTRLKKLATILQKCKRNMYGLTEVVLRRDSKIPADANAISILVSNPEEILSSDCVQIGFLPRDVAKWVAPLSDVGLFAFSAYINPDETLASALEGSNKKVQLHLYVFQGPSFSSISKITRTEYVSGVCLLVRALRRYFGLWRLHEVLGQHTWPEHLETDFVFGCSSVGSINAQFLAAFSAAAGKRSSRYYESEESDPDWGCWTASQEIRNPSIKVIFPSAERVKSSKNGILASRRILCFSEKTWQRLKGVGILHDAVPCPSYRDGFPMHVKVARRRFQSKSNASSSFGWVYCGSHNFSSAAWGRPLFAEVNNKLRSNPSLGSKLHICNYEVGVVFVVPPTSDAIETKQLDDIVLPFVVPPPIYKPTDRPATPQAMREALAQLSEAEKCGIESSEHCGEALMEEMPNEDEEEAILQNASNAYAEEEKEDEKAYAGCLWRQIDSS
;
A
#
# COMPACT_ATOMS: atom_id res chain seq x y z
N MET A 1 37.72 -9.37 8.94
CA MET A 1 36.54 -9.66 8.08
C MET A 1 35.46 -8.67 8.44
N PRO A 2 35.28 -7.56 7.71
CA PRO A 2 34.19 -6.64 8.01
C PRO A 2 32.88 -7.27 7.55
N VAL A 3 31.92 -7.30 8.47
CA VAL A 3 30.55 -7.77 8.25
C VAL A 3 29.96 -6.98 7.09
N SER A 4 29.65 -7.68 6.00
CA SER A 4 28.87 -7.15 4.89
C SER A 4 27.53 -6.65 5.46
N HIS A 5 27.40 -5.33 5.67
CA HIS A 5 26.10 -4.73 5.85
C HIS A 5 25.34 -4.95 4.55
N CYS A 6 24.47 -5.97 4.54
CA CYS A 6 23.54 -6.22 3.45
C CYS A 6 22.75 -4.93 3.20
N VAL A 7 23.03 -4.26 2.08
CA VAL A 7 22.40 -2.99 1.75
C VAL A 7 20.92 -3.26 1.44
N LYS A 8 20.01 -2.74 2.27
CA LYS A 8 18.57 -3.04 2.16
C LYS A 8 17.98 -2.35 0.93
N SER A 9 17.41 -3.14 0.02
CA SER A 9 16.72 -2.65 -1.17
C SER A 9 15.39 -1.98 -0.84
N LEU A 10 15.20 -0.77 -1.36
CA LEU A 10 14.04 0.10 -1.16
C LEU A 10 13.14 0.23 -2.40
N GLY A 11 13.52 -0.36 -3.53
CA GLY A 11 12.67 -0.61 -4.68
C GLY A 11 13.36 -0.25 -5.98
N SER A 12 12.58 0.00 -7.03
CA SER A 12 13.10 0.47 -8.30
C SER A 12 12.28 1.65 -8.85
N VAL A 13 12.93 2.48 -9.66
CA VAL A 13 12.33 3.57 -10.42
C VAL A 13 12.65 3.34 -11.88
N GLU A 14 11.65 3.54 -12.75
CA GLU A 14 11.90 3.61 -14.20
C GLU A 14 12.08 5.08 -14.60
N ALA A 15 13.18 5.35 -15.29
CA ALA A 15 13.54 6.64 -15.85
C ALA A 15 13.98 6.44 -17.31
N SER A 16 14.52 7.49 -17.92
CA SER A 16 15.10 7.42 -19.27
C SER A 16 16.47 8.09 -19.31
N VAL A 17 17.26 7.82 -20.36
CA VAL A 17 18.50 8.56 -20.63
C VAL A 17 18.21 9.83 -21.43
N ALA A 18 18.64 10.99 -20.94
CA ALA A 18 18.52 12.27 -21.64
C ALA A 18 19.81 12.64 -22.40
N GLY A 19 19.68 13.25 -23.58
CA GLY A 19 20.82 13.80 -24.32
C GLY A 19 21.67 12.78 -25.11
N LEU A 20 21.24 11.51 -25.18
CA LEU A 20 21.93 10.46 -25.94
C LEU A 20 22.17 10.88 -27.40
N SER A 21 21.13 11.32 -28.09
CA SER A 21 21.23 11.73 -29.49
C SER A 21 22.15 12.93 -29.70
N TYR A 22 22.14 13.88 -28.75
CA TYR A 22 23.06 15.02 -28.79
C TYR A 22 24.53 14.58 -28.68
N ILE A 23 24.85 13.54 -27.90
CA ILE A 23 26.23 13.09 -27.72
C ILE A 23 26.78 12.38 -28.97
N PHE A 24 25.95 11.59 -29.67
CA PHE A 24 26.39 10.73 -30.77
C PHE A 24 26.04 11.23 -32.18
N HIS A 25 25.13 12.21 -32.32
CA HIS A 25 24.72 12.74 -33.64
C HIS A 25 25.02 14.22 -33.86
N THR A 26 25.70 14.89 -32.93
CA THR A 26 26.21 16.25 -33.18
C THR A 26 27.54 16.21 -33.91
N SER A 27 27.99 17.37 -34.42
CA SER A 27 29.33 17.55 -35.02
C SER A 27 30.48 17.14 -34.09
N ALA A 28 30.22 16.91 -32.80
CA ALA A 28 31.16 16.45 -31.80
C ALA A 28 31.56 14.96 -31.91
N ASP A 29 30.81 14.11 -32.64
CA ASP A 29 31.21 12.73 -33.00
C ASP A 29 31.13 12.48 -34.51
N SER A 30 31.56 13.46 -35.32
CA SER A 30 31.49 13.41 -36.79
C SER A 30 32.18 12.18 -37.41
N ASN A 31 33.15 11.58 -36.73
CA ASN A 31 33.86 10.36 -37.16
C ASN A 31 33.32 9.05 -36.53
N GLY A 32 32.25 9.12 -35.73
CA GLY A 32 31.63 7.98 -35.04
C GLY A 32 32.59 7.26 -34.06
N THR A 33 33.57 7.98 -33.53
CA THR A 33 34.63 7.40 -32.68
C THR A 33 34.07 7.05 -31.31
N ARG A 34 33.21 7.91 -30.75
CA ARG A 34 32.54 7.64 -29.46
C ARG A 34 31.55 6.51 -29.62
N LEU A 35 30.80 6.47 -30.71
CA LEU A 35 29.85 5.40 -31.00
C LEU A 35 30.53 4.03 -31.14
N LYS A 36 31.64 3.94 -31.88
CA LYS A 36 32.45 2.72 -31.99
C LYS A 36 32.95 2.26 -30.61
N LYS A 37 33.45 3.20 -29.80
CA LYS A 37 33.91 2.90 -28.44
C LYS A 37 32.78 2.40 -27.54
N LEU A 38 31.60 3.03 -27.60
CA LEU A 38 30.41 2.58 -26.87
C LEU A 38 30.04 1.14 -27.24
N ALA A 39 29.99 0.84 -28.54
CA ALA A 39 29.67 -0.50 -29.03
C ALA A 39 30.67 -1.55 -28.52
N THR A 40 31.98 -1.26 -28.57
CA THR A 40 33.01 -2.15 -28.04
C THR A 40 32.86 -2.41 -26.53
N ILE A 41 32.58 -1.37 -25.75
CA ILE A 41 32.41 -1.52 -24.29
C ILE A 41 31.15 -2.32 -23.98
N LEU A 42 30.00 -1.99 -24.58
CA LEU A 42 28.74 -2.67 -24.33
C LEU A 42 28.76 -4.16 -24.70
N GLN A 43 29.54 -4.56 -25.72
CA GLN A 43 29.76 -5.97 -26.07
C GLN A 43 30.49 -6.75 -24.98
N LYS A 44 31.37 -6.08 -24.21
CA LYS A 44 32.15 -6.69 -23.13
C LYS A 44 31.43 -6.67 -21.78
N CYS A 45 30.43 -5.81 -21.62
CA CYS A 45 29.71 -5.67 -20.36
C CYS A 45 28.95 -6.94 -19.96
N LYS A 46 29.00 -7.26 -18.67
CA LYS A 46 28.21 -8.35 -18.09
C LYS A 46 26.74 -7.96 -18.10
N ARG A 47 25.90 -8.89 -18.56
CA ARG A 47 24.44 -8.76 -18.53
C ARG A 47 23.89 -9.51 -17.31
N ASN A 48 22.93 -8.91 -16.61
CA ASN A 48 22.19 -9.60 -15.56
C ASN A 48 21.15 -10.56 -16.14
N MET A 49 20.39 -11.25 -15.29
CA MET A 49 19.34 -12.20 -15.71
C MET A 49 18.23 -11.58 -16.58
N TYR A 50 18.09 -10.26 -16.58
CA TYR A 50 17.13 -9.50 -17.39
C TYR A 50 17.77 -8.91 -18.66
N GLY A 51 19.02 -9.26 -18.97
CA GLY A 51 19.75 -8.72 -20.11
C GLY A 51 20.28 -7.30 -19.91
N LEU A 52 20.18 -6.73 -18.70
CA LEU A 52 20.59 -5.35 -18.41
C LEU A 52 22.06 -5.27 -17.99
N THR A 53 22.69 -4.13 -18.26
CA THR A 53 24.07 -3.80 -17.85
C THR A 53 24.06 -2.64 -16.86
N GLU A 54 24.90 -2.73 -15.82
CA GLU A 54 25.07 -1.66 -14.83
C GLU A 54 25.81 -0.46 -15.45
N VAL A 55 25.35 0.73 -15.12
CA VAL A 55 25.97 2.00 -15.51
C VAL A 55 26.31 2.82 -14.29
N VAL A 56 27.35 3.65 -14.43
CA VAL A 56 27.83 4.52 -13.37
C VAL A 56 27.09 5.85 -13.46
N LEU A 57 26.45 6.23 -12.36
CA LEU A 57 25.93 7.59 -12.16
C LEU A 57 27.04 8.44 -11.56
N ARG A 58 27.41 9.54 -12.24
CA ARG A 58 28.43 10.47 -11.76
C ARG A 58 27.88 11.87 -11.65
N ARG A 59 28.02 12.46 -10.47
CA ARG A 59 27.71 13.87 -10.22
C ARG A 59 28.56 14.77 -11.13
N ASP A 60 27.93 15.66 -11.88
CA ASP A 60 28.62 16.61 -12.75
C ASP A 60 28.40 18.05 -12.28
N SER A 61 29.29 18.54 -11.42
CA SER A 61 29.24 19.90 -10.88
C SER A 61 29.70 20.98 -11.87
N LYS A 62 30.18 20.58 -13.05
CA LYS A 62 30.74 21.52 -14.04
C LYS A 62 29.69 22.09 -14.99
N ILE A 63 28.43 21.67 -14.89
CA ILE A 63 27.32 22.18 -15.68
C ILE A 63 26.67 23.34 -14.91
N PRO A 64 26.99 24.62 -15.21
CA PRO A 64 26.56 25.74 -14.39
C PRO A 64 25.04 25.95 -14.44
N ALA A 65 24.41 25.52 -15.54
CA ALA A 65 22.97 25.60 -15.76
C ALA A 65 22.16 24.51 -15.03
N ASP A 66 22.82 23.54 -14.39
CA ASP A 66 22.15 22.51 -13.60
C ASP A 66 23.05 22.00 -12.48
N ALA A 67 22.87 22.58 -11.29
CA ALA A 67 23.59 22.14 -10.11
C ALA A 67 23.36 20.66 -9.80
N ASN A 68 22.24 20.03 -10.23
CA ASN A 68 21.86 18.64 -9.96
C ASN A 68 22.22 17.65 -11.08
N ALA A 69 22.97 18.08 -12.10
CA ALA A 69 23.34 17.21 -13.20
C ALA A 69 24.07 15.92 -12.74
N ILE A 70 23.63 14.80 -13.32
CA ILE A 70 24.23 13.48 -13.16
C ILE A 70 24.43 12.89 -14.55
N SER A 71 25.69 12.60 -14.87
CA SER A 71 26.11 11.93 -16.09
C SER A 71 25.95 10.42 -15.95
N ILE A 72 25.45 9.78 -17.00
CA ILE A 72 25.30 8.32 -17.09
C ILE A 72 26.44 7.78 -17.93
N LEU A 73 27.22 6.87 -17.36
CA LEU A 73 28.48 6.40 -17.91
C LEU A 73 28.48 4.88 -18.03
N VAL A 74 28.91 4.35 -19.17
CA VAL A 74 29.23 2.94 -19.33
C VAL A 74 30.73 2.77 -19.07
N SER A 75 31.08 1.95 -18.09
CA SER A 75 32.49 1.70 -17.72
C SER A 75 33.02 0.46 -18.43
N ASN A 76 34.29 0.50 -18.83
CA ASN A 76 34.96 -0.67 -19.37
C ASN A 76 35.19 -1.72 -18.27
N PRO A 77 34.65 -2.95 -18.38
CA PRO A 77 34.76 -3.97 -17.33
C PRO A 77 36.17 -4.56 -17.17
N GLU A 78 37.07 -4.34 -18.13
CA GLU A 78 38.43 -4.89 -18.13
C GLU A 78 39.47 -3.95 -17.47
N GLU A 79 39.11 -2.68 -17.24
CA GLU A 79 40.01 -1.71 -16.59
C GLU A 79 39.68 -1.54 -15.10
N ILE A 80 40.70 -1.75 -14.25
CA ILE A 80 40.60 -1.64 -12.78
C ILE A 80 40.52 -0.17 -12.32
N LEU A 81 40.96 0.78 -13.16
CA LEU A 81 40.89 2.21 -12.91
C LEU A 81 39.70 2.81 -13.66
N SER A 82 38.79 3.47 -12.94
CA SER A 82 37.50 4.00 -13.39
C SER A 82 37.57 5.17 -14.40
N SER A 83 38.65 5.29 -15.18
CA SER A 83 38.88 6.38 -16.12
C SER A 83 38.34 6.11 -17.53
N ASP A 84 38.27 4.86 -17.97
CA ASP A 84 37.76 4.52 -19.31
C ASP A 84 36.23 4.33 -19.29
N CYS A 85 35.52 5.47 -19.26
CA CYS A 85 34.08 5.54 -19.33
C CYS A 85 33.62 6.23 -20.61
N VAL A 86 32.50 5.76 -21.18
CA VAL A 86 31.79 6.49 -22.24
C VAL A 86 30.51 7.07 -21.64
N GLN A 87 30.37 8.40 -21.73
CA GLN A 87 29.13 9.06 -21.35
C GLN A 87 28.09 8.82 -22.43
N ILE A 88 26.94 8.29 -22.01
CA ILE A 88 25.79 8.04 -22.89
C ILE A 88 24.69 9.07 -22.73
N GLY A 89 24.74 9.91 -21.68
CA GLY A 89 23.74 10.94 -21.47
C GLY A 89 23.73 11.44 -20.04
N PHE A 90 22.58 11.95 -19.65
CA PHE A 90 22.30 12.49 -18.33
C PHE A 90 21.02 11.90 -17.75
N LEU A 91 20.90 11.90 -16.43
CA LEU A 91 19.60 11.74 -15.80
C LEU A 91 18.68 12.93 -16.18
N PRO A 92 17.40 12.68 -16.50
CA PRO A 92 16.42 13.73 -16.72
C PRO A 92 16.36 14.66 -15.50
N ARG A 93 16.17 15.96 -15.73
CA ARG A 93 16.24 16.99 -14.67
C ARG A 93 15.24 16.73 -13.54
N ASP A 94 14.05 16.24 -13.88
CA ASP A 94 12.98 15.87 -12.96
C ASP A 94 13.30 14.65 -12.09
N VAL A 95 14.25 13.80 -12.52
CA VAL A 95 14.81 12.68 -11.76
C VAL A 95 16.05 13.13 -10.97
N ALA A 96 16.98 13.82 -11.64
CA ALA A 96 18.24 14.28 -11.06
C ALA A 96 18.03 15.21 -9.86
N LYS A 97 16.99 16.06 -9.88
CA LYS A 97 16.65 16.98 -8.78
C LYS A 97 16.42 16.31 -7.42
N TRP A 98 16.11 15.02 -7.38
CA TRP A 98 15.98 14.27 -6.13
C TRP A 98 17.04 13.18 -5.99
N VAL A 99 17.49 12.53 -7.07
CA VAL A 99 18.59 11.54 -6.98
C VAL A 99 19.86 12.18 -6.43
N ALA A 100 20.26 13.34 -6.96
CA ALA A 100 21.51 13.98 -6.60
C ALA A 100 21.58 14.40 -5.12
N PRO A 101 20.66 15.25 -4.60
CA PRO A 101 20.75 15.69 -3.21
C PRO A 101 20.55 14.54 -2.22
N LEU A 102 19.71 13.54 -2.52
CA LEU A 102 19.50 12.38 -1.64
C LEU A 102 20.71 11.44 -1.59
N SER A 103 21.43 11.31 -2.71
CA SER A 103 22.69 10.56 -2.77
C SER A 103 23.82 11.31 -2.09
N ASP A 104 23.94 12.62 -2.31
CA ASP A 104 25.02 13.47 -1.79
C ASP A 104 25.03 13.48 -0.25
N VAL A 105 23.85 13.54 0.38
CA VAL A 105 23.71 13.46 1.85
C VAL A 105 23.80 12.02 2.40
N GLY A 106 23.89 11.03 1.51
CA GLY A 106 24.01 9.61 1.86
C GLY A 106 22.73 8.99 2.42
N LEU A 107 21.56 9.60 2.20
CA LEU A 107 20.29 9.01 2.65
C LEU A 107 19.93 7.78 1.83
N PHE A 108 20.14 7.86 0.51
CA PHE A 108 19.83 6.78 -0.42
C PHE A 108 21.04 6.49 -1.28
N ALA A 109 21.21 5.23 -1.65
CA ALA A 109 22.16 4.80 -2.67
C ALA A 109 21.39 4.32 -3.91
N PHE A 110 21.99 4.52 -5.08
CA PHE A 110 21.35 4.23 -6.37
C PHE A 110 22.28 3.40 -7.25
N SER A 111 21.76 2.30 -7.79
CA SER A 111 22.39 1.55 -8.88
C SER A 111 21.54 1.71 -10.13
N ALA A 112 22.16 1.89 -11.28
CA ALA A 112 21.48 2.18 -12.53
C ALA A 112 21.78 1.12 -13.58
N TYR A 113 20.77 0.73 -14.36
CA TYR A 113 20.90 -0.29 -15.39
C TYR A 113 20.18 0.10 -16.66
N ILE A 114 20.75 -0.27 -17.81
CA ILE A 114 20.19 -0.06 -19.15
C ILE A 114 20.18 -1.37 -19.93
N ASN A 115 19.36 -1.43 -20.97
CA ASN A 115 19.48 -2.47 -22.00
C ASN A 115 20.58 -2.07 -23.02
N PRO A 116 21.67 -2.86 -23.17
CA PRO A 116 22.75 -2.54 -24.09
C PRO A 116 22.30 -2.42 -25.54
N ASP A 117 21.42 -3.32 -25.99
CA ASP A 117 21.00 -3.41 -27.39
C ASP A 117 20.07 -2.24 -27.75
N GLU A 118 19.15 -1.88 -26.85
CA GLU A 118 18.30 -0.68 -26.97
C GLU A 118 19.14 0.61 -26.98
N THR A 119 20.14 0.68 -26.10
CA THR A 119 21.02 1.86 -25.98
C THR A 119 21.83 2.05 -27.25
N LEU A 120 22.42 0.97 -27.77
CA LEU A 120 23.22 1.01 -28.98
C LEU A 120 22.37 1.33 -30.21
N ALA A 121 21.18 0.71 -30.35
CA ALA A 121 20.24 1.03 -31.43
C ALA A 121 19.82 2.50 -31.41
N SER A 122 19.51 3.03 -30.22
CA SER A 122 19.11 4.44 -30.05
C SER A 122 20.25 5.41 -30.35
N ALA A 123 21.50 5.04 -30.04
CA ALA A 123 22.70 5.83 -30.37
C ALA A 123 23.13 5.72 -31.85
N LEU A 124 22.73 4.66 -32.56
CA LEU A 124 23.03 4.44 -33.99
C LEU A 124 22.00 5.10 -34.91
N GLU A 125 20.71 4.88 -34.65
CA GLU A 125 19.62 5.26 -35.55
C GLU A 125 19.26 6.74 -35.48
N GLY A 126 19.75 7.48 -34.48
CA GLY A 126 19.26 8.82 -34.18
C GLY A 126 17.77 8.84 -33.83
N SER A 127 17.23 7.68 -33.43
CA SER A 127 15.82 7.56 -33.12
C SER A 127 15.50 8.37 -31.86
N ASN A 128 14.36 9.05 -31.85
CA ASN A 128 13.83 9.70 -30.65
C ASN A 128 13.30 8.69 -29.62
N LYS A 129 13.64 7.39 -29.73
CA LYS A 129 13.25 6.38 -28.76
C LYS A 129 13.97 6.65 -27.45
N LYS A 130 13.18 6.74 -26.38
CA LYS A 130 13.71 6.93 -25.03
C LYS A 130 14.34 5.62 -24.56
N VAL A 131 15.65 5.61 -24.39
CA VAL A 131 16.34 4.49 -23.73
C VAL A 131 15.87 4.39 -22.28
N GLN A 132 15.29 3.25 -21.92
CA GLN A 132 14.86 2.99 -20.55
C GLN A 132 16.05 2.85 -19.59
N LEU A 133 15.92 3.44 -18.41
CA LEU A 133 16.88 3.38 -17.31
C LEU A 133 16.20 2.82 -16.06
N HIS A 134 16.70 1.73 -15.53
CA HIS A 134 16.23 1.15 -14.27
C HIS A 134 17.12 1.60 -13.13
N LEU A 135 16.58 2.40 -12.21
CA LEU A 135 17.24 2.82 -10.99
C LEU A 135 16.80 1.95 -9.82
N TYR A 136 17.70 1.15 -9.26
CA TYR A 136 17.47 0.45 -8.00
C TYR A 136 17.88 1.33 -6.83
N VAL A 137 17.00 1.43 -5.84
CA VAL A 137 17.13 2.32 -4.71
C VAL A 137 17.45 1.52 -3.47
N PHE A 138 18.42 1.97 -2.69
CA PHE A 138 18.92 1.29 -1.52
C PHE A 138 19.03 2.25 -0.34
N GLN A 139 19.03 1.70 0.88
CA GLN A 139 19.38 2.49 2.07
C GLN A 139 20.83 2.98 1.95
N GLY A 140 21.01 4.30 2.04
CA GLY A 140 22.34 4.89 2.11
C GLY A 140 22.92 4.84 3.54
N PRO A 141 24.20 5.18 3.71
CA PRO A 141 24.89 5.15 5.00
C PRO A 141 24.24 6.05 6.07
N SER A 142 23.57 7.13 5.65
CA SER A 142 22.90 8.09 6.52
C SER A 142 21.41 7.82 6.70
N PHE A 143 20.86 6.71 6.17
CA PHE A 143 19.42 6.44 6.16
C PHE A 143 18.79 6.44 7.56
N SER A 144 19.52 5.99 8.60
CA SER A 144 19.05 6.01 9.99
C SER A 144 18.72 7.41 10.52
N SER A 145 19.26 8.45 9.89
CA SER A 145 18.99 9.85 10.23
C SER A 145 17.79 10.45 9.49
N ILE A 146 17.05 9.66 8.70
CA ILE A 146 15.92 10.14 7.89
C ILE A 146 14.84 10.85 8.72
N SER A 147 14.62 10.41 9.96
CA SER A 147 13.66 11.02 10.89
C SER A 147 14.09 12.41 11.40
N LYS A 148 15.37 12.77 11.26
CA LYS A 148 15.94 14.05 11.67
C LYS A 148 15.99 15.07 10.53
N ILE A 149 15.55 14.69 9.33
CA ILE A 149 15.54 15.58 8.18
C ILE A 149 14.43 16.61 8.35
N THR A 150 14.83 17.88 8.38
CA THR A 150 13.90 19.03 8.41
C THR A 150 14.08 19.95 7.21
N ARG A 151 15.18 19.80 6.45
CA ARG A 151 15.45 20.61 5.25
C ARG A 151 14.45 20.28 4.15
N THR A 152 13.73 21.28 3.70
CA THR A 152 12.64 21.17 2.70
C THR A 152 13.07 20.47 1.41
N GLU A 153 14.30 20.69 0.95
CA GLU A 153 14.83 20.06 -0.27
C GLU A 153 14.90 18.53 -0.16
N TYR A 154 15.30 18.00 1.00
CA TYR A 154 15.42 16.56 1.23
C TYR A 154 14.05 15.95 1.47
N VAL A 155 13.15 16.65 2.18
CA VAL A 155 11.76 16.23 2.34
C VAL A 155 11.08 16.12 0.98
N SER A 156 11.20 17.17 0.14
CA SER A 156 10.69 17.18 -1.22
C SER A 156 11.29 16.05 -2.07
N GLY A 157 12.61 15.85 -1.98
CA GLY A 157 13.30 14.75 -2.67
C GLY A 157 12.78 13.38 -2.27
N VAL A 158 12.58 13.13 -0.97
CA VAL A 158 12.00 11.87 -0.47
C VAL A 158 10.59 11.67 -0.99
N CYS A 159 9.74 12.70 -0.97
CA CYS A 159 8.38 12.62 -1.51
C CYS A 159 8.37 12.28 -3.00
N LEU A 160 9.26 12.90 -3.79
CA LEU A 160 9.41 12.62 -5.22
C LEU A 160 9.90 11.19 -5.47
N LEU A 161 10.85 10.72 -4.66
CA LEU A 161 11.31 9.33 -4.70
C LEU A 161 10.17 8.36 -4.38
N VAL A 162 9.41 8.58 -3.30
CA VAL A 162 8.27 7.74 -2.92
C VAL A 162 7.22 7.69 -4.04
N ARG A 163 6.97 8.82 -4.70
CA ARG A 163 6.08 8.88 -5.89
C ARG A 163 6.64 8.08 -7.07
N ALA A 164 7.95 8.08 -7.28
CA ALA A 164 8.59 7.43 -8.42
C ALA A 164 8.83 5.92 -8.21
N LEU A 165 8.89 5.47 -6.95
CA LEU A 165 9.13 4.08 -6.59
C LEU A 165 8.01 3.16 -7.10
N ARG A 166 8.41 2.17 -7.89
CA ARG A 166 7.55 1.05 -8.28
C ARG A 166 7.53 0.03 -7.15
N ARG A 167 6.45 0.05 -6.38
CA ARG A 167 6.17 -0.93 -5.34
C ARG A 167 4.82 -1.58 -5.58
N TYR A 168 4.62 -2.74 -4.97
CA TYR A 168 3.30 -3.33 -4.91
C TYR A 168 2.34 -2.46 -4.09
N PHE A 169 1.04 -2.66 -4.30
CA PHE A 169 -0.04 -2.00 -3.58
C PHE A 169 -0.96 -3.02 -2.92
N GLY A 170 -1.80 -2.57 -1.98
CA GLY A 170 -2.82 -3.41 -1.34
C GLY A 170 -2.27 -4.71 -0.75
N LEU A 171 -2.94 -5.83 -1.03
CA LEU A 171 -2.57 -7.17 -0.57
C LEU A 171 -1.12 -7.53 -0.92
N TRP A 172 -0.64 -7.17 -2.11
CA TRP A 172 0.72 -7.51 -2.52
C TRP A 172 1.77 -6.70 -1.77
N ARG A 173 1.48 -5.44 -1.42
CA ARG A 173 2.36 -4.65 -0.55
C ARG A 173 2.41 -5.23 0.85
N LEU A 174 1.25 -5.63 1.38
CA LEU A 174 1.15 -6.26 2.69
C LEU A 174 1.99 -7.54 2.74
N HIS A 175 1.85 -8.39 1.71
CA HIS A 175 2.65 -9.60 1.54
C HIS A 175 4.16 -9.32 1.42
N GLU A 176 4.55 -8.33 0.62
CA GLU A 176 5.97 -7.94 0.46
C GLU A 176 6.62 -7.52 1.78
N VAL A 177 5.87 -6.86 2.67
CA VAL A 177 6.37 -6.41 3.98
C VAL A 177 6.37 -7.56 4.98
N LEU A 178 5.23 -8.25 5.14
CA LEU A 178 5.06 -9.26 6.19
C LEU A 178 5.67 -10.62 5.84
N GLY A 179 5.82 -10.93 4.55
CA GLY A 179 6.46 -12.15 4.05
C GLY A 179 7.97 -12.20 4.26
N GLN A 180 8.59 -11.10 4.70
CA GLN A 180 10.00 -11.06 5.12
C GLN A 180 10.24 -11.79 6.45
N HIS A 181 9.19 -12.19 7.15
CA HIS A 181 9.24 -12.82 8.46
C HIS A 181 8.58 -14.20 8.44
N THR A 182 9.16 -15.14 9.18
CA THR A 182 8.58 -16.46 9.39
C THR A 182 7.70 -16.43 10.64
N TRP A 183 6.38 -16.50 10.44
CA TRP A 183 5.40 -16.43 11.52
C TRP A 183 5.08 -17.82 12.08
N PRO A 184 5.26 -18.07 13.39
CA PRO A 184 4.98 -19.37 14.00
C PRO A 184 3.48 -19.54 14.27
N GLU A 185 2.74 -20.12 13.32
CA GLU A 185 1.28 -20.30 13.37
C GLU A 185 0.75 -20.89 14.69
N HIS A 186 1.50 -21.81 15.31
CA HIS A 186 1.13 -22.46 16.56
C HIS A 186 1.20 -21.56 17.81
N LEU A 187 1.72 -20.34 17.66
CA LEU A 187 1.80 -19.31 18.71
C LEU A 187 0.82 -18.15 18.46
N GLU A 188 0.02 -18.20 17.38
CA GLU A 188 -0.97 -17.17 17.06
C GLU A 188 -2.04 -17.12 18.17
N THR A 189 -2.22 -15.95 18.78
CA THR A 189 -3.25 -15.73 19.80
C THR A 189 -4.40 -14.89 19.28
N ASP A 190 -4.12 -13.91 18.42
CA ASP A 190 -5.12 -13.01 17.85
C ASP A 190 -4.84 -12.69 16.39
N PHE A 191 -5.89 -12.68 15.57
CA PHE A 191 -5.89 -12.09 14.25
C PHE A 191 -7.21 -11.33 14.03
N VAL A 192 -7.13 -10.00 14.04
CA VAL A 192 -8.30 -9.11 14.09
C VAL A 192 -8.19 -7.98 13.05
N PHE A 193 -9.32 -7.52 12.53
CA PHE A 193 -9.44 -6.32 11.71
C PHE A 193 -10.65 -5.48 12.15
N GLY A 194 -10.40 -4.33 12.76
CA GLY A 194 -11.43 -3.32 13.04
C GLY A 194 -11.57 -2.34 11.89
N CYS A 195 -12.80 -2.04 11.51
CA CYS A 195 -13.10 -1.13 10.40
C CYS A 195 -14.44 -0.42 10.59
N SER A 196 -14.61 0.67 9.85
CA SER A 196 -15.87 1.43 9.80
C SER A 196 -16.75 1.05 8.60
N SER A 197 -16.21 0.29 7.66
CA SER A 197 -16.96 -0.31 6.57
C SER A 197 -16.45 -1.70 6.23
N VAL A 198 -17.39 -2.58 5.90
CA VAL A 198 -17.12 -3.93 5.41
C VAL A 198 -17.70 -4.03 4.00
N GLY A 199 -16.82 -4.33 3.04
CA GLY A 199 -17.22 -4.55 1.66
C GLY A 199 -17.82 -5.93 1.46
N SER A 200 -18.07 -6.30 0.20
CA SER A 200 -18.55 -7.65 -0.13
C SER A 200 -17.42 -8.69 0.02
N ILE A 201 -17.12 -9.08 1.26
CA ILE A 201 -16.11 -10.09 1.59
C ILE A 201 -16.64 -11.51 1.36
N ASN A 202 -15.76 -12.40 0.91
CA ASN A 202 -16.01 -13.82 0.69
C ASN A 202 -14.76 -14.63 1.08
N ALA A 203 -14.86 -15.96 1.05
CA ALA A 203 -13.77 -16.85 1.44
C ALA A 203 -12.50 -16.65 0.59
N GLN A 204 -12.62 -16.31 -0.70
CA GLN A 204 -11.47 -16.05 -1.55
C GLN A 204 -10.71 -14.79 -1.12
N PHE A 205 -11.43 -13.69 -0.87
CA PHE A 205 -10.83 -12.44 -0.40
C PHE A 205 -10.18 -12.63 0.97
N LEU A 206 -10.89 -13.26 1.90
CA LEU A 206 -10.40 -13.54 3.24
C LEU A 206 -9.13 -14.40 3.20
N ALA A 207 -9.10 -15.46 2.40
CA ALA A 207 -7.91 -16.29 2.25
C ALA A 207 -6.72 -15.51 1.66
N ALA A 208 -6.95 -14.69 0.64
CA ALA A 208 -5.92 -13.85 0.05
C ALA A 208 -5.38 -12.80 1.03
N PHE A 209 -6.26 -12.18 1.84
CA PHE A 209 -5.86 -11.26 2.90
C PHE A 209 -5.03 -11.97 3.97
N SER A 210 -5.46 -13.14 4.43
CA SER A 210 -4.75 -13.92 5.44
C SER A 210 -3.40 -14.42 4.95
N ALA A 211 -3.31 -14.88 3.71
CA ALA A 211 -2.03 -15.25 3.08
C ALA A 211 -1.09 -14.03 2.98
N ALA A 212 -1.60 -12.87 2.56
CA ALA A 212 -0.82 -11.61 2.52
C ALA A 212 -0.37 -11.15 3.92
N ALA A 213 -1.16 -11.44 4.96
CA ALA A 213 -0.82 -11.25 6.37
C ALA A 213 0.20 -12.28 6.91
N GLY A 214 0.73 -13.14 6.03
CA GLY A 214 1.72 -14.16 6.33
C GLY A 214 1.13 -15.44 6.93
N LYS A 215 -0.18 -15.68 6.82
CA LYS A 215 -0.82 -16.89 7.36
C LYS A 215 -0.54 -18.08 6.44
N ARG A 216 -0.14 -19.20 7.02
CA ARG A 216 0.16 -20.44 6.30
C ARG A 216 -0.69 -21.62 6.81
N SER A 217 -0.87 -22.61 5.95
CA SER A 217 -1.46 -23.90 6.34
C SER A 217 -0.49 -24.66 7.25
N SER A 218 -0.94 -25.11 8.42
CA SER A 218 -0.13 -25.83 9.41
C SER A 218 0.04 -27.34 9.11
N ARG A 219 -0.47 -27.80 7.97
CA ARG A 219 -0.62 -29.21 7.64
C ARG A 219 0.24 -29.58 6.41
N TYR A 220 1.32 -30.32 6.68
CA TYR A 220 1.98 -31.34 5.83
C TYR A 220 3.37 -31.09 5.22
N TYR A 221 3.99 -32.23 4.89
CA TYR A 221 5.39 -32.64 4.75
C TYR A 221 6.17 -31.99 3.59
N GLU A 222 7.50 -31.89 3.73
CA GLU A 222 8.49 -31.30 2.79
C GLU A 222 8.41 -31.74 1.31
N SER A 223 7.56 -32.71 0.94
CA SER A 223 7.56 -33.38 -0.37
C SER A 223 6.92 -32.62 -1.53
N GLU A 224 6.27 -31.47 -1.30
CA GLU A 224 5.53 -30.72 -2.34
C GLU A 224 5.95 -29.24 -2.43
N GLU A 225 7.16 -28.89 -1.97
CA GLU A 225 7.74 -27.53 -2.02
C GLU A 225 7.84 -26.94 -3.45
N SER A 226 7.63 -27.76 -4.48
CA SER A 226 7.66 -27.34 -5.90
C SER A 226 6.35 -26.71 -6.40
N ASP A 227 5.24 -26.78 -5.66
CA ASP A 227 3.98 -26.08 -6.03
C ASP A 227 4.05 -24.62 -5.54
N PRO A 228 3.87 -23.60 -6.39
CA PRO A 228 3.83 -22.20 -5.96
C PRO A 228 2.72 -21.89 -4.94
N ASP A 229 1.65 -22.68 -4.90
CA ASP A 229 0.56 -22.56 -3.91
C ASP A 229 0.81 -23.42 -2.65
N TRP A 230 1.96 -24.09 -2.56
CA TRP A 230 2.32 -24.94 -1.42
C TRP A 230 2.34 -24.17 -0.09
N GLY A 231 1.59 -24.67 0.89
CA GLY A 231 1.52 -24.08 2.22
C GLY A 231 0.70 -22.78 2.33
N CYS A 232 0.12 -22.29 1.22
CA CYS A 232 -0.75 -21.12 1.23
C CYS A 232 -2.05 -21.36 1.98
N TRP A 233 -2.56 -20.32 2.65
CA TRP A 233 -3.89 -20.36 3.28
C TRP A 233 -4.99 -20.22 2.22
N THR A 234 -5.94 -21.15 2.20
CA THR A 234 -6.90 -21.32 1.09
C THR A 234 -8.34 -20.93 1.46
N ALA A 235 -9.17 -20.65 0.44
CA ALA A 235 -10.59 -20.35 0.63
C ALA A 235 -11.34 -21.50 1.33
N SER A 236 -10.99 -22.76 1.03
CA SER A 236 -11.59 -23.93 1.68
C SER A 236 -11.27 -24.00 3.18
N GLN A 237 -10.08 -23.57 3.59
CA GLN A 237 -9.72 -23.47 5.01
C GLN A 237 -10.50 -22.35 5.69
N GLU A 238 -10.61 -21.20 5.02
CA GLU A 238 -11.36 -20.05 5.53
C GLU A 238 -12.86 -20.35 5.73
N ILE A 239 -13.47 -21.15 4.84
CA ILE A 239 -14.87 -21.61 4.99
C ILE A 239 -15.04 -22.49 6.23
N ARG A 240 -14.06 -23.33 6.54
CA ARG A 240 -14.11 -24.25 7.70
C ARG A 240 -13.87 -23.53 9.01
N ASN A 241 -12.92 -22.60 9.01
CA ASN A 241 -12.55 -21.84 10.18
C ASN A 241 -12.01 -20.47 9.73
N PRO A 242 -12.84 -19.41 9.80
CA PRO A 242 -12.41 -18.06 9.47
C PRO A 242 -11.16 -17.69 10.25
N SER A 243 -10.14 -17.25 9.55
CA SER A 243 -8.83 -16.98 10.16
C SER A 243 -8.78 -15.64 10.86
N ILE A 244 -9.63 -14.70 10.45
CA ILE A 244 -9.63 -13.31 10.92
C ILE A 244 -10.98 -12.96 11.56
N LYS A 245 -10.91 -12.28 12.70
CA LYS A 245 -12.06 -11.72 13.40
C LYS A 245 -12.30 -10.29 12.91
N VAL A 246 -13.47 -10.02 12.35
CA VAL A 246 -13.84 -8.67 11.88
C VAL A 246 -14.55 -7.94 13.01
N ILE A 247 -13.94 -6.85 13.46
CA ILE A 247 -14.48 -6.03 14.53
C ILE A 247 -15.31 -4.90 13.92
N PHE A 248 -16.60 -4.93 14.20
CA PHE A 248 -17.57 -3.93 13.74
C PHE A 248 -18.60 -3.69 14.86
N PRO A 249 -19.08 -2.45 15.07
CA PRO A 249 -20.04 -2.19 16.14
C PRO A 249 -21.38 -2.88 15.89
N SER A 250 -21.92 -3.51 16.94
CA SER A 250 -23.30 -3.99 16.95
C SER A 250 -24.30 -2.84 16.95
N ALA A 251 -25.51 -3.07 16.43
CA ALA A 251 -26.57 -2.08 16.45
C ALA A 251 -26.92 -1.65 17.88
N GLU A 252 -26.98 -2.60 18.82
CA GLU A 252 -27.23 -2.33 20.24
C GLU A 252 -26.11 -1.50 20.88
N ARG A 253 -24.85 -1.68 20.48
CA ARG A 253 -23.76 -0.81 20.94
C ARG A 253 -23.97 0.63 20.49
N VAL A 254 -24.34 0.85 19.24
CA VAL A 254 -24.56 2.20 18.73
C VAL A 254 -25.76 2.86 19.43
N LYS A 255 -26.86 2.11 19.61
CA LYS A 255 -28.06 2.56 20.34
C LYS A 255 -27.76 2.98 21.78
N SER A 256 -27.02 2.15 22.51
CA SER A 256 -26.69 2.37 23.93
C SER A 256 -25.55 3.35 24.17
N SER A 257 -24.93 3.86 23.10
CA SER A 257 -23.80 4.79 23.22
C SER A 257 -24.23 6.17 23.72
N LYS A 258 -23.34 6.87 24.41
CA LYS A 258 -23.62 8.19 25.03
C LYS A 258 -24.12 9.26 24.07
N ASN A 259 -23.69 9.23 22.81
CA ASN A 259 -24.08 10.21 21.79
C ASN A 259 -25.19 9.69 20.85
N GLY A 260 -25.74 8.51 21.15
CA GLY A 260 -26.82 7.89 20.41
C GLY A 260 -26.48 7.54 18.95
N ILE A 261 -27.52 7.23 18.18
CA ILE A 261 -27.42 6.69 16.82
C ILE A 261 -26.92 7.73 15.81
N LEU A 262 -27.33 8.99 15.98
CA LEU A 262 -27.08 10.06 15.00
C LEU A 262 -25.60 10.28 14.74
N ALA A 263 -24.75 10.14 15.77
CA ALA A 263 -23.31 10.27 15.63
C ALA A 263 -22.71 9.25 14.64
N SER A 264 -23.30 8.07 14.51
CA SER A 264 -22.76 6.95 13.71
C SER A 264 -23.46 6.75 12.37
N ARG A 265 -24.62 7.37 12.14
CA ARG A 265 -25.55 7.07 11.03
C ARG A 265 -24.91 7.11 9.63
N ARG A 266 -23.91 7.97 9.40
CA ARG A 266 -23.26 8.15 8.09
C ARG A 266 -21.78 7.75 8.06
N ILE A 267 -21.27 7.22 9.16
CA ILE A 267 -19.85 6.88 9.33
C ILE A 267 -19.62 5.38 9.21
N LEU A 268 -20.64 4.59 9.55
CA LEU A 268 -20.62 3.14 9.52
C LEU A 268 -21.30 2.63 8.25
N CYS A 269 -20.55 1.92 7.41
CA CYS A 269 -21.06 1.41 6.14
C CYS A 269 -21.00 -0.11 6.09
N PHE A 270 -22.10 -0.76 6.43
CA PHE A 270 -22.27 -2.20 6.38
C PHE A 270 -23.63 -2.53 5.79
N SER A 271 -23.67 -3.14 4.61
CA SER A 271 -24.94 -3.43 3.93
C SER A 271 -25.64 -4.66 4.51
N GLU A 272 -26.97 -4.62 4.52
CA GLU A 272 -27.80 -5.74 4.98
C GLU A 272 -27.50 -7.02 4.17
N LYS A 273 -27.31 -6.88 2.85
CA LYS A 273 -26.90 -7.97 1.96
C LYS A 273 -25.59 -8.65 2.40
N THR A 274 -24.62 -7.86 2.87
CA THR A 274 -23.36 -8.40 3.40
C THR A 274 -23.60 -9.12 4.72
N TRP A 275 -24.47 -8.58 5.57
CA TRP A 275 -24.80 -9.19 6.86
C TRP A 275 -25.48 -10.54 6.68
N GLN A 276 -26.48 -10.62 5.80
CA GLN A 276 -27.20 -11.86 5.52
C GLN A 276 -26.27 -12.98 5.04
N ARG A 277 -25.18 -12.64 4.34
CA ARG A 277 -24.15 -13.61 3.92
C ARG A 277 -23.21 -14.03 5.06
N LEU A 278 -22.91 -13.13 6.00
CA LEU A 278 -21.93 -13.35 7.05
C LEU A 278 -22.52 -13.88 8.37
N LYS A 279 -23.82 -13.74 8.60
CA LYS A 279 -24.47 -14.08 9.89
C LYS A 279 -24.22 -15.52 10.36
N GLY A 280 -24.07 -16.47 9.43
CA GLY A 280 -23.80 -17.87 9.75
C GLY A 280 -22.32 -18.24 9.87
N VAL A 281 -21.42 -17.30 9.58
CA VAL A 281 -19.98 -17.58 9.48
C VAL A 281 -19.25 -17.36 10.82
N GLY A 282 -19.81 -16.56 11.74
CA GLY A 282 -19.25 -16.36 13.08
C GLY A 282 -17.98 -15.49 13.13
N ILE A 283 -17.76 -14.66 12.10
CA ILE A 283 -16.57 -13.82 11.89
C ILE A 283 -16.70 -12.43 12.53
N LEU A 284 -17.93 -11.97 12.81
CA LEU A 284 -18.17 -10.63 13.37
C LEU A 284 -18.02 -10.62 14.90
N HIS A 285 -17.29 -9.61 15.37
CA HIS A 285 -17.06 -9.32 16.78
C HIS A 285 -17.39 -7.87 17.10
N ASP A 286 -17.93 -7.64 18.30
CA ASP A 286 -18.44 -6.33 18.68
C ASP A 286 -17.30 -5.38 19.02
N ALA A 287 -17.43 -4.16 18.53
CA ALA A 287 -16.41 -3.14 18.65
C ALA A 287 -16.63 -2.39 19.98
N VAL A 288 -16.08 -2.93 21.08
CA VAL A 288 -16.05 -2.23 22.38
C VAL A 288 -14.95 -1.16 22.32
N PRO A 289 -15.25 0.14 22.45
CA PRO A 289 -14.24 1.18 22.44
C PRO A 289 -13.20 0.99 23.54
N CYS A 290 -11.92 1.16 23.19
CA CYS A 290 -10.82 1.18 24.13
C CYS A 290 -9.91 2.38 23.81
N PRO A 291 -9.54 3.20 24.80
CA PRO A 291 -9.99 3.18 26.20
C PRO A 291 -11.47 3.57 26.36
N SER A 292 -12.06 3.24 27.51
CA SER A 292 -13.52 3.34 27.76
C SER A 292 -14.10 4.76 27.65
N TYR A 293 -13.29 5.81 27.78
CA TYR A 293 -13.74 7.19 27.56
C TYR A 293 -14.07 7.49 26.09
N ARG A 294 -13.73 6.59 25.14
CA ARG A 294 -14.12 6.65 23.73
C ARG A 294 -15.55 6.16 23.49
N ASP A 295 -16.23 5.69 24.53
CA ASP A 295 -17.65 5.35 24.45
C ASP A 295 -18.50 6.56 24.01
N GLY A 296 -19.44 6.32 23.09
CA GLY A 296 -20.19 7.38 22.39
C GLY A 296 -19.55 7.92 21.11
N PHE A 297 -18.27 7.62 20.83
CA PHE A 297 -17.61 8.10 19.60
C PHE A 297 -17.58 7.02 18.51
N PRO A 298 -18.04 7.32 17.29
CA PRO A 298 -17.98 6.37 16.17
C PRO A 298 -16.54 5.94 15.87
N MET A 299 -16.33 4.63 15.75
CA MET A 299 -15.02 4.09 15.37
C MET A 299 -14.84 4.14 13.85
N HIS A 300 -14.42 5.31 13.35
CA HIS A 300 -14.05 5.48 11.94
C HIS A 300 -12.63 4.96 11.59
N VAL A 301 -11.93 4.39 12.57
CA VAL A 301 -10.57 3.86 12.44
C VAL A 301 -10.54 2.53 11.71
N LYS A 302 -9.44 2.24 10.99
CA LYS A 302 -9.19 0.95 10.35
C LYS A 302 -7.86 0.40 10.84
N VAL A 303 -7.94 -0.61 11.70
CA VAL A 303 -6.80 -1.14 12.45
C VAL A 303 -6.84 -2.65 12.40
N ALA A 304 -5.73 -3.26 12.02
CA ALA A 304 -5.60 -4.72 12.02
C ALA A 304 -4.43 -5.14 12.90
N ARG A 305 -4.52 -6.33 13.49
CA ARG A 305 -3.45 -6.90 14.30
C ARG A 305 -3.39 -8.39 14.09
N ARG A 306 -2.17 -8.90 13.97
CA ARG A 306 -1.87 -10.32 14.13
C ARG A 306 -0.82 -10.47 15.22
N ARG A 307 -1.15 -11.20 16.27
CA ARG A 307 -0.36 -11.33 17.51
C ARG A 307 0.03 -12.78 17.72
N PHE A 308 1.28 -12.95 18.16
CA PHE A 308 1.84 -14.20 18.63
C PHE A 308 2.41 -14.02 20.04
N GLN A 309 2.37 -15.07 20.83
CA GLN A 309 2.87 -15.06 22.21
C GLN A 309 3.81 -16.23 22.45
N SER A 310 5.00 -15.96 23.00
CA SER A 310 5.96 -17.02 23.31
C SER A 310 5.47 -17.90 24.46
N LYS A 311 5.67 -19.21 24.34
CA LYS A 311 5.41 -20.17 25.43
C LYS A 311 6.43 -20.06 26.56
N SER A 312 7.67 -19.69 26.25
CA SER A 312 8.76 -19.61 27.25
C SER A 312 8.73 -18.32 28.05
N ASN A 313 8.15 -17.26 27.49
CA ASN A 313 7.94 -16.00 28.18
C ASN A 313 6.58 -15.41 27.78
N ALA A 314 5.58 -15.58 28.64
CA ALA A 314 4.23 -15.08 28.42
C ALA A 314 4.18 -13.54 28.24
N SER A 315 5.18 -12.80 28.73
CA SER A 315 5.23 -11.35 28.49
C SER A 315 5.80 -10.98 27.12
N SER A 316 6.34 -11.92 26.35
CA SER A 316 6.95 -11.62 25.04
C SER A 316 5.92 -11.77 23.93
N SER A 317 5.33 -10.66 23.50
CA SER A 317 4.45 -10.60 22.33
C SER A 317 5.15 -10.03 21.10
N PHE A 318 4.89 -10.65 19.95
CA PHE A 318 5.43 -10.25 18.65
C PHE A 318 4.34 -10.43 17.58
N GLY A 319 4.56 -9.88 16.39
CA GLY A 319 3.56 -9.83 15.33
C GLY A 319 3.57 -8.49 14.60
N TRP A 320 2.39 -8.03 14.20
CA TRP A 320 2.27 -6.74 13.52
C TRP A 320 0.93 -6.06 13.81
N VAL A 321 0.94 -4.73 13.72
CA VAL A 321 -0.24 -3.87 13.79
C VAL A 321 -0.26 -2.97 12.55
N TYR A 322 -1.38 -2.93 11.86
CA TYR A 322 -1.65 -2.04 10.74
C TYR A 322 -2.62 -0.94 11.18
N CYS A 323 -2.38 0.29 10.73
CA CYS A 323 -3.30 1.42 10.85
C CYS A 323 -3.31 2.21 9.54
N GLY A 324 -4.49 2.49 8.99
CA GLY A 324 -4.60 3.30 7.77
C GLY A 324 -6.04 3.56 7.34
N SER A 325 -6.23 3.90 6.07
CA SER A 325 -7.54 4.22 5.50
C SER A 325 -8.33 3.01 5.00
N HIS A 326 -7.63 1.92 4.64
CA HIS A 326 -8.23 0.73 4.03
C HIS A 326 -9.35 0.12 4.90
N ASN A 327 -10.59 0.21 4.45
CA ASN A 327 -11.68 -0.60 4.99
C ASN A 327 -11.51 -2.08 4.63
N PHE A 328 -12.27 -2.96 5.28
CA PHE A 328 -12.15 -4.40 5.03
C PHE A 328 -12.93 -4.79 3.77
N SER A 329 -12.33 -4.50 2.61
CA SER A 329 -12.93 -4.70 1.30
C SER A 329 -11.89 -5.03 0.22
N SER A 330 -12.35 -5.70 -0.84
CA SER A 330 -11.54 -5.96 -2.05
C SER A 330 -11.27 -4.69 -2.86
N ALA A 331 -12.11 -3.67 -2.77
CA ALA A 331 -11.90 -2.38 -3.45
C ALA A 331 -10.69 -1.64 -2.87
N ALA A 332 -10.50 -1.69 -1.54
CA ALA A 332 -9.38 -1.07 -0.84
C ALA A 332 -8.10 -1.91 -0.94
N TRP A 333 -8.16 -3.20 -0.62
CA TRP A 333 -6.97 -4.06 -0.56
C TRP A 333 -6.59 -4.70 -1.89
N GLY A 334 -7.52 -4.79 -2.82
CA GLY A 334 -7.33 -5.42 -4.12
C GLY A 334 -7.88 -6.84 -4.20
N ARG A 335 -8.31 -7.21 -5.41
CA ARG A 335 -8.76 -8.56 -5.76
C ARG A 335 -7.76 -9.18 -6.76
N PRO A 336 -7.15 -10.33 -6.45
CA PRO A 336 -6.37 -11.07 -7.43
C PRO A 336 -7.26 -11.49 -8.59
N LEU A 337 -6.85 -11.12 -9.81
CA LEU A 337 -7.40 -11.60 -11.07
C LEU A 337 -6.43 -12.63 -11.63
N PHE A 338 -6.91 -13.84 -11.88
CA PHE A 338 -6.17 -14.85 -12.61
C PHE A 338 -6.46 -14.66 -14.10
N ALA A 339 -5.44 -14.48 -14.93
CA ALA A 339 -5.61 -14.61 -16.37
C ALA A 339 -5.94 -16.08 -16.69
N GLU A 340 -6.99 -16.31 -17.49
CA GLU A 340 -7.21 -17.62 -18.10
C GLU A 340 -5.96 -17.98 -18.91
N VAL A 341 -5.32 -19.09 -18.53
CA VAL A 341 -4.09 -19.57 -19.16
C VAL A 341 -4.43 -20.06 -20.56
N ASN A 342 -4.35 -19.19 -21.55
CA ASN A 342 -4.26 -19.61 -22.95
C ASN A 342 -2.90 -20.27 -23.16
N ASN A 343 -2.94 -21.53 -23.59
CA ASN A 343 -1.89 -22.53 -23.45
C ASN A 343 -0.69 -22.38 -24.39
N LYS A 344 -0.23 -21.16 -24.69
CA LYS A 344 0.96 -20.93 -25.54
C LYS A 344 1.80 -19.76 -25.02
N LEU A 345 3.07 -20.07 -24.75
CA LEU A 345 4.18 -19.20 -24.33
C LEU A 345 4.38 -19.02 -22.81
N ARG A 346 5.11 -19.99 -22.24
CA ARG A 346 5.65 -19.96 -20.88
C ARG A 346 6.89 -19.06 -20.82
N SER A 347 6.76 -17.89 -20.19
CA SER A 347 7.89 -17.18 -19.58
C SER A 347 7.39 -16.41 -18.36
N ASN A 348 7.93 -16.77 -17.19
CA ASN A 348 7.78 -16.18 -15.86
C ASN A 348 6.47 -16.46 -15.09
N PRO A 349 6.55 -16.95 -13.83
CA PRO A 349 5.40 -17.13 -12.94
C PRO A 349 4.78 -15.80 -12.43
N SER A 350 5.25 -14.66 -12.94
CA SER A 350 4.84 -13.30 -12.54
C SER A 350 4.02 -12.54 -13.60
N LEU A 351 3.72 -13.14 -14.77
CA LEU A 351 3.09 -12.42 -15.89
C LEU A 351 1.57 -12.62 -16.07
N GLY A 352 0.91 -13.44 -15.23
CA GLY A 352 -0.51 -13.80 -15.41
C GLY A 352 -1.47 -13.29 -14.33
N SER A 353 -0.98 -12.87 -13.17
CA SER A 353 -1.82 -12.36 -12.09
C SER A 353 -1.85 -10.84 -12.11
N LYS A 354 -3.04 -10.24 -12.07
CA LYS A 354 -3.24 -8.79 -11.91
C LYS A 354 -3.96 -8.55 -10.59
N LEU A 355 -3.52 -7.58 -9.79
CA LEU A 355 -4.27 -7.14 -8.62
C LEU A 355 -5.14 -5.96 -9.02
N HIS A 356 -6.46 -6.15 -8.99
CA HIS A 356 -7.42 -5.08 -9.27
C HIS A 356 -7.77 -4.33 -7.98
N ILE A 357 -7.34 -3.08 -7.87
CA ILE A 357 -7.63 -2.16 -6.75
C ILE A 357 -8.46 -1.00 -7.30
N CYS A 358 -9.53 -0.63 -6.60
CA CYS A 358 -10.42 0.46 -7.02
C CYS A 358 -10.14 1.78 -6.29
N ASN A 359 -9.56 1.71 -5.08
CA ASN A 359 -9.44 2.86 -4.19
C ASN A 359 -8.00 3.34 -4.04
N TYR A 360 -7.85 4.62 -3.71
CA TYR A 360 -6.60 5.17 -3.18
C TYR A 360 -6.59 5.02 -1.67
N GLU A 361 -5.57 4.36 -1.15
CA GLU A 361 -5.49 4.03 0.26
C GLU A 361 -4.06 4.16 0.76
N VAL A 362 -3.90 4.54 2.03
CA VAL A 362 -2.59 4.69 2.69
C VAL A 362 -2.64 4.12 4.10
N GLY A 363 -1.52 3.56 4.56
CA GLY A 363 -1.41 3.07 5.92
C GLY A 363 0.02 2.75 6.33
N VAL A 364 0.17 2.47 7.62
CA VAL A 364 1.44 2.14 8.28
C VAL A 364 1.32 0.76 8.90
N VAL A 365 2.37 -0.05 8.76
CA VAL A 365 2.49 -1.36 9.40
C VAL A 365 3.64 -1.29 10.40
N PHE A 366 3.34 -1.51 11.67
CA PHE A 366 4.30 -1.69 12.74
C PHE A 366 4.59 -3.19 12.87
N VAL A 367 5.85 -3.58 12.69
CA VAL A 367 6.27 -4.98 12.76
C VAL A 367 7.17 -5.17 13.97
N VAL A 368 6.81 -6.12 14.83
CA VAL A 368 7.65 -6.65 15.91
C VAL A 368 8.00 -8.08 15.50
N PRO A 369 9.19 -8.32 14.94
CA PRO A 369 9.54 -9.63 14.38
C PRO A 369 9.66 -10.71 15.47
N PRO A 370 9.51 -11.99 15.11
CA PRO A 370 9.89 -13.08 16.00
C PRO A 370 11.40 -13.01 16.26
N THR A 371 11.78 -12.82 17.52
CA THR A 371 13.18 -12.73 17.95
C THR A 371 13.90 -14.06 17.78
N SER A 372 15.06 -14.07 17.11
CA SER A 372 16.06 -15.14 17.33
C SER A 372 17.07 -14.72 18.40
N ASP A 373 17.55 -13.47 18.39
CA ASP A 373 18.47 -12.90 19.38
C ASP A 373 18.49 -11.36 19.22
N ALA A 374 17.77 -10.58 20.04
CA ALA A 374 18.06 -9.13 20.17
C ALA A 374 17.43 -8.49 21.42
N ILE A 375 18.17 -7.52 21.96
CA ILE A 375 18.05 -6.78 23.22
C ILE A 375 16.93 -5.70 23.16
N GLU A 376 15.97 -5.79 22.23
CA GLU A 376 14.96 -4.74 22.05
C GLU A 376 13.77 -4.91 23.00
N THR A 377 13.49 -3.85 23.76
CA THR A 377 12.46 -3.79 24.81
C THR A 377 11.04 -3.59 24.30
N LYS A 378 10.81 -3.47 22.99
CA LYS A 378 9.50 -3.12 22.43
C LYS A 378 8.65 -4.36 22.20
N GLN A 379 7.51 -4.44 22.87
CA GLN A 379 6.55 -5.52 22.71
C GLN A 379 5.42 -5.07 21.79
N LEU A 380 4.77 -6.03 21.11
CA LEU A 380 3.58 -5.71 20.31
C LEU A 380 2.46 -5.11 21.18
N ASP A 381 2.47 -5.43 22.47
CA ASP A 381 1.44 -5.04 23.44
C ASP A 381 1.53 -3.58 23.89
N ASP A 382 2.67 -2.94 23.63
CA ASP A 382 2.85 -1.51 23.89
C ASP A 382 1.98 -0.65 22.94
N ILE A 383 1.47 -1.25 21.84
CA ILE A 383 0.58 -0.59 20.89
C ILE A 383 -0.87 -0.70 21.37
N VAL A 384 -1.41 0.41 21.87
CA VAL A 384 -2.81 0.51 22.31
C VAL A 384 -3.74 0.47 21.10
N LEU A 385 -4.71 -0.45 21.12
CA LEU A 385 -5.75 -0.58 20.10
C LEU A 385 -7.00 0.25 20.47
N PRO A 386 -7.75 0.76 19.46
CA PRO A 386 -8.94 1.58 19.70
C PRO A 386 -10.16 0.77 20.17
N PHE A 387 -10.00 -0.55 20.35
CA PHE A 387 -11.03 -1.47 20.80
C PHE A 387 -10.43 -2.52 21.74
N VAL A 388 -11.29 -3.14 22.56
CA VAL A 388 -10.89 -4.19 23.49
C VAL A 388 -10.43 -5.44 22.72
N VAL A 389 -9.35 -6.06 23.19
CA VAL A 389 -8.84 -7.35 22.70
C VAL A 389 -8.67 -8.29 23.90
N PRO A 390 -9.21 -9.53 23.88
CA PRO A 390 -9.95 -10.14 22.77
C PRO A 390 -11.33 -9.46 22.56
N PRO A 391 -11.76 -9.26 21.30
CA PRO A 391 -13.02 -8.60 21.01
C PRO A 391 -14.20 -9.54 21.31
N PRO A 392 -15.30 -9.07 21.95
CA PRO A 392 -16.46 -9.92 22.23
C PRO A 392 -17.10 -10.48 20.97
N ILE A 393 -17.47 -11.76 20.99
CA ILE A 393 -18.22 -12.38 19.89
C ILE A 393 -19.64 -11.79 19.88
N TYR A 394 -20.21 -11.60 18.69
CA TYR A 394 -21.62 -11.24 18.55
C TYR A 394 -22.51 -12.30 19.22
N LYS A 395 -23.48 -11.86 20.02
CA LYS A 395 -24.53 -12.74 20.54
C LYS A 395 -25.43 -13.21 19.39
N PRO A 396 -26.19 -14.31 19.56
CA PRO A 396 -27.13 -14.79 18.54
C PRO A 396 -28.16 -13.75 18.07
N THR A 397 -28.50 -12.79 18.94
CA THR A 397 -29.45 -11.69 18.66
C THR A 397 -28.77 -10.44 18.14
N ASP A 398 -27.44 -10.36 18.18
CA ASP A 398 -26.71 -9.17 17.74
C ASP A 398 -26.71 -9.12 16.21
N ARG A 399 -26.85 -7.90 15.69
CA ARG A 399 -26.67 -7.56 14.28
C ARG A 399 -25.74 -6.37 14.15
N PRO A 400 -25.00 -6.22 13.04
CA PRO A 400 -24.14 -5.07 12.84
C PRO A 400 -24.99 -3.78 12.74
N ALA A 401 -24.36 -2.64 13.04
CA ALA A 401 -24.97 -1.33 12.82
C ALA A 401 -25.07 -1.01 11.31
N THR A 402 -25.99 -1.67 10.60
CA THR A 402 -26.31 -1.41 9.19
C THR A 402 -27.16 -0.14 9.07
N PRO A 403 -27.19 0.54 7.90
CA PRO A 403 -28.10 1.68 7.68
C PRO A 403 -29.55 1.33 8.02
N GLN A 404 -30.02 0.15 7.59
CA GLN A 404 -31.35 -0.35 7.93
C GLN A 404 -31.52 -0.52 9.44
N ALA A 405 -30.58 -1.18 10.13
CA ALA A 405 -30.65 -1.37 11.57
C ALA A 405 -30.68 -0.05 12.34
N MET A 406 -29.98 0.98 11.85
CA MET A 406 -29.97 2.32 12.42
C MET A 406 -31.26 3.09 12.14
N ARG A 407 -31.87 2.95 10.95
CA ARG A 407 -33.20 3.52 10.64
C ARG A 407 -34.28 2.92 11.53
N GLU A 408 -34.33 1.60 11.65
CA GLU A 408 -35.29 0.90 12.52
C GLU A 408 -35.11 1.28 14.00
N ALA A 409 -33.86 1.42 14.44
CA ALA A 409 -33.53 1.87 15.78
C ALA A 409 -34.01 3.30 16.07
N LEU A 410 -33.85 4.21 15.11
CA LEU A 410 -34.36 5.59 15.22
C LEU A 410 -35.89 5.62 15.24
N ALA A 411 -36.54 4.83 14.39
CA ALA A 411 -38.00 4.73 14.38
C ALA A 411 -38.56 4.26 15.74
N GLN A 412 -37.93 3.23 16.34
CA GLN A 412 -38.30 2.73 17.67
C GLN A 412 -38.12 3.80 18.77
N LEU A 413 -37.07 4.61 18.70
CA LEU A 413 -36.87 5.72 19.64
C LEU A 413 -37.95 6.79 19.48
N SER A 414 -38.26 7.19 18.24
CA SER A 414 -39.31 8.18 17.97
C SER A 414 -40.70 7.70 18.39
N GLU A 415 -41.01 6.42 18.21
CA GLU A 415 -42.26 5.81 18.70
C GLU A 415 -42.31 5.79 20.23
N ALA A 416 -41.22 5.42 20.89
CA ALA A 416 -41.14 5.45 22.36
C ALA A 416 -41.27 6.88 22.92
N GLU A 417 -40.69 7.88 22.25
CA GLU A 417 -40.86 9.30 22.60
C GLU A 417 -42.31 9.74 22.42
N LYS A 418 -42.98 9.35 21.32
CA LYS A 418 -44.41 9.64 21.10
C LYS A 418 -45.31 9.00 22.15
N CYS A 419 -45.11 7.73 22.49
CA CYS A 419 -45.87 7.07 23.57
C CYS A 419 -45.57 7.68 24.95
N GLY A 420 -44.33 8.16 25.18
CA GLY A 420 -43.97 8.90 26.39
C GLY A 420 -44.69 10.25 26.49
N ILE A 421 -44.81 10.97 25.36
CA ILE A 421 -45.49 12.27 25.27
C ILE A 421 -47.03 12.12 25.33
N GLU A 422 -47.60 11.05 24.78
CA GLU A 422 -49.03 10.74 24.89
C GLU A 422 -49.47 10.45 26.35
N SER A 423 -48.52 10.15 27.25
CA SER A 423 -48.77 10.05 28.70
C SER A 423 -48.68 11.38 29.45
N SER A 424 -48.37 12.49 28.76
CA SER A 424 -48.23 13.85 29.28
C SER A 424 -48.83 14.88 28.31
N GLU A 425 -50.16 14.94 28.28
CA GLU A 425 -51.04 16.00 27.72
C GLU A 425 -50.63 16.73 26.40
N HIS A 426 -51.37 16.39 25.34
CA HIS A 426 -52.02 17.30 24.38
C HIS A 426 -51.33 18.64 24.04
N CYS A 427 -50.46 18.69 23.01
CA CYS A 427 -50.34 19.83 22.10
C CYS A 427 -49.40 19.57 20.90
N GLY A 428 -49.90 19.82 19.68
CA GLY A 428 -49.09 20.25 18.53
C GLY A 428 -48.79 19.20 17.45
N GLU A 429 -49.36 19.41 16.27
CA GLU A 429 -49.06 18.68 15.03
C GLU A 429 -47.56 18.67 14.71
N ALA A 430 -46.99 17.47 14.53
CA ALA A 430 -45.64 17.29 14.01
C ALA A 430 -45.72 16.84 12.55
N LEU A 431 -45.18 17.68 11.65
CA LEU A 431 -44.95 17.37 10.24
C LEU A 431 -44.16 16.06 10.11
N MET A 432 -44.78 15.02 9.55
CA MET A 432 -44.10 13.82 9.10
C MET A 432 -43.34 14.15 7.81
N GLU A 433 -42.00 14.24 7.87
CA GLU A 433 -41.18 14.05 6.67
C GLU A 433 -41.16 12.54 6.35
N GLU A 434 -41.75 12.15 5.21
CA GLU A 434 -41.63 10.79 4.70
C GLU A 434 -40.15 10.47 4.42
N MET A 435 -39.69 9.40 5.05
CA MET A 435 -38.35 8.87 4.86
C MET A 435 -38.30 8.10 3.52
N PRO A 436 -37.36 8.43 2.60
CA PRO A 436 -37.26 7.74 1.33
C PRO A 436 -36.90 6.26 1.51
N ASN A 437 -37.43 5.41 0.62
CA ASN A 437 -37.20 3.96 0.63
C ASN A 437 -35.78 3.59 0.14
N GLU A 438 -35.38 2.31 0.20
CA GLU A 438 -34.01 1.89 -0.13
C GLU A 438 -33.61 2.18 -1.59
N ASP A 439 -34.55 2.09 -2.53
CA ASP A 439 -34.31 2.39 -3.93
C ASP A 439 -34.15 3.91 -4.16
N GLU A 440 -34.91 4.71 -3.41
CA GLU A 440 -34.79 6.18 -3.40
C GLU A 440 -33.52 6.64 -2.69
N GLU A 441 -33.08 6.00 -1.60
CA GLU A 441 -31.82 6.34 -0.92
C GLU A 441 -30.61 5.89 -1.74
N GLU A 442 -30.65 4.73 -2.43
CA GLU A 442 -29.64 4.36 -3.44
C GLU A 442 -29.64 5.35 -4.61
N ALA A 443 -30.80 5.77 -5.12
CA ALA A 443 -30.89 6.77 -6.18
C ALA A 443 -30.38 8.14 -5.72
N ILE A 444 -30.67 8.57 -4.49
CA ILE A 444 -30.18 9.81 -3.89
C ILE A 444 -28.68 9.71 -3.65
N LEU A 445 -28.15 8.58 -3.19
CA LEU A 445 -26.71 8.36 -3.01
C LEU A 445 -25.98 8.28 -4.36
N GLN A 446 -26.58 7.70 -5.38
CA GLN A 446 -26.04 7.66 -6.74
C GLN A 446 -26.06 9.04 -7.39
N ASN A 447 -27.15 9.80 -7.22
CA ASN A 447 -27.28 11.16 -7.71
C ASN A 447 -26.38 12.13 -6.94
N ALA A 448 -26.27 11.99 -5.62
CA ALA A 448 -25.32 12.73 -4.80
C ALA A 448 -23.88 12.34 -5.16
N SER A 449 -23.57 11.06 -5.39
CA SER A 449 -22.25 10.64 -5.87
C SER A 449 -21.92 11.21 -7.25
N ASN A 450 -22.90 11.32 -8.14
CA ASN A 450 -22.72 11.94 -9.46
C ASN A 450 -22.55 13.46 -9.34
N ALA A 451 -23.34 14.12 -8.49
CA ALA A 451 -23.25 15.55 -8.21
C ALA A 451 -21.93 15.92 -7.50
N TYR A 452 -21.53 15.14 -6.48
CA TYR A 452 -20.22 15.27 -5.83
C TYR A 452 -19.07 14.97 -6.79
N ALA A 453 -19.23 14.05 -7.76
CA ALA A 453 -18.20 13.80 -8.78
C ALA A 453 -18.14 14.91 -9.84
N GLU A 454 -19.25 15.61 -10.11
CA GLU A 454 -19.27 16.81 -10.93
C GLU A 454 -18.69 18.02 -10.19
N GLU A 455 -19.04 18.19 -8.91
CA GLU A 455 -18.51 19.22 -8.02
C GLU A 455 -17.01 19.01 -7.73
N GLU A 456 -16.54 17.77 -7.48
CA GLU A 456 -15.11 17.43 -7.42
C GLU A 456 -14.43 17.70 -8.76
N LYS A 457 -15.06 17.45 -9.91
CA LYS A 457 -14.44 17.78 -11.21
C LYS A 457 -14.36 19.28 -11.45
N GLU A 458 -15.31 20.06 -10.95
CA GLU A 458 -15.28 21.52 -11.02
C GLU A 458 -14.29 22.12 -10.02
N ASP A 459 -14.25 21.61 -8.78
CA ASP A 459 -13.30 22.01 -7.75
C ASP A 459 -11.88 21.54 -8.07
N GLU A 460 -11.68 20.36 -8.66
CA GLU A 460 -10.38 19.92 -9.18
C GLU A 460 -9.97 20.76 -10.40
N LYS A 461 -10.90 21.18 -11.26
CA LYS A 461 -10.62 22.13 -12.34
C LYS A 461 -10.26 23.52 -11.80
N ALA A 462 -10.96 23.99 -10.77
CA ALA A 462 -10.72 25.28 -10.14
C ALA A 462 -9.39 25.25 -9.36
N TYR A 463 -9.13 24.18 -8.62
CA TYR A 463 -7.89 23.93 -7.89
C TYR A 463 -6.71 23.75 -8.84
N ALA A 464 -6.83 22.94 -9.90
CA ALA A 464 -5.83 22.84 -10.95
C ALA A 464 -5.62 24.20 -11.64
N GLY A 465 -6.70 24.93 -11.95
CA GLY A 465 -6.63 26.28 -12.52
C GLY A 465 -5.87 27.27 -11.62
N CYS A 466 -6.07 27.22 -10.30
CA CYS A 466 -5.31 28.00 -9.33
C CYS A 466 -3.85 27.55 -9.23
N LEU A 467 -3.60 26.23 -9.28
CA LEU A 467 -2.26 25.64 -9.22
C LEU A 467 -1.41 26.02 -10.46
N TRP A 468 -2.03 26.04 -11.65
CA TRP A 468 -1.35 26.37 -12.91
C TRP A 468 -1.17 27.88 -13.12
N ARG A 469 -2.08 28.73 -12.63
CA ARG A 469 -1.89 30.21 -12.65
C ARG A 469 -0.68 30.67 -11.84
N GLN A 470 -0.27 29.92 -10.81
CA GLN A 470 0.94 30.21 -10.02
C GLN A 470 2.24 29.82 -10.73
N ILE A 471 2.18 29.03 -11.81
CA ILE A 471 3.36 28.59 -12.58
C ILE A 471 3.61 29.51 -13.78
N ASP A 472 2.57 30.13 -14.33
CA ASP A 472 2.70 31.06 -15.47
C ASP A 472 3.09 32.50 -15.09
N SER A 473 3.41 32.75 -13.81
CA SER A 473 3.79 34.08 -13.29
C SER A 473 5.16 34.12 -12.59
N SER A 474 6.10 33.25 -12.97
CA SER A 474 7.51 33.35 -12.56
C SER A 474 8.48 33.12 -13.72
#